data_AF-A0A348NWA6-F1
#
_entry.id   AF-A0A348NWA6-F1
#
_cell.length_a   1.000
_cell.length_b   1.000
_cell.length_c   1.000
_cell.angle_alpha   90.00
_cell.angle_beta   90.00
_cell.angle_gamma   90.00
#
_symmetry.space_group_name_H-M   'P 1'
#
loop_
_entity.id
_entity.type
_entity.pdbx_description
1 polymer ?
#
loop_
_entity_poly.entity_id
_entity_poly.type
_entity_poly.pdbx_seq_one_letter_code
_entity_poly.pdbx_strand_id
1 'polypeptide(L)'
;MANIIPDFKKDHSDRHKRLSETQIDSFFKQAEKWDLSDTLKKGGAVVFPHSTIDVCGAFTAAAVNACLDSGADRVIVLGVLHALTDELNQARIRVANSGKPEDEEFWGIQGPGLKGRREWE
;
A
#
# COMPACT_ATOMS: atom_id res chain seq x y z
N MET A 1 9.36 20.74 20.17
CA MET A 1 9.00 19.36 20.56
C MET A 1 9.56 18.43 19.51
N ALA A 2 10.30 17.39 19.88
CA ALA A 2 10.69 16.38 18.90
C ALA A 2 9.42 15.71 18.37
N ASN A 3 9.17 15.79 17.07
CA ASN A 3 8.08 15.08 16.41
C ASN A 3 8.47 13.60 16.37
N ILE A 4 8.23 12.88 17.47
CA ILE A 4 8.39 11.43 17.51
C ILE A 4 7.24 10.85 16.69
N ILE A 5 7.56 10.34 15.50
CA ILE A 5 6.58 9.62 14.69
C ILE A 5 6.25 8.28 15.38
N PRO A 6 4.99 7.81 15.32
CA PRO A 6 4.66 6.44 15.68
C PRO A 6 5.51 5.45 14.88
N ASP A 7 5.88 4.33 15.50
CA ASP A 7 6.58 3.25 14.81
C ASP A 7 5.60 2.47 13.91
N PHE A 8 5.28 3.07 12.76
CA PHE A 8 4.37 2.52 11.77
C PHE A 8 4.89 1.20 11.20
N LYS A 9 6.21 1.01 11.13
CA LYS A 9 6.83 -0.23 10.66
C LYS A 9 6.53 -1.38 11.60
N LYS A 10 6.75 -1.17 12.91
CA LYS A 10 6.42 -2.15 13.93
C LYS A 10 4.92 -2.42 14.00
N ASP A 11 4.08 -1.40 13.99
CA ASP A 11 2.62 -1.59 14.00
C ASP A 11 2.14 -2.39 12.78
N HIS A 12 2.63 -2.08 11.59
CA HIS A 12 2.33 -2.82 10.37
C HIS A 12 2.75 -4.30 10.45
N SER A 13 3.99 -4.56 10.89
CA SER A 13 4.50 -5.92 11.09
C SER A 13 3.67 -6.69 12.12
N ASP A 14 3.39 -6.08 13.27
CA ASP A 14 2.66 -6.73 14.35
C ASP A 14 1.21 -7.01 13.96
N ARG A 15 0.58 -6.12 13.19
CA ARG A 15 -0.75 -6.33 12.60
C ARG A 15 -0.76 -7.50 11.63
N HIS A 16 0.24 -7.59 10.75
CA HIS A 16 0.37 -8.72 9.83
C HIS A 16 0.57 -10.04 10.56
N LYS A 17 1.43 -10.08 11.59
CA LYS A 17 1.64 -11.28 12.42
C LYS A 17 0.40 -11.75 13.17
N ARG A 18 -0.56 -10.85 13.42
CA ARG A 18 -1.83 -11.18 14.08
C ARG A 18 -2.90 -11.72 13.14
N LEU A 19 -2.69 -11.63 11.82
CA LEU A 19 -3.65 -12.20 10.86
C LEU A 19 -3.48 -13.72 10.80
N SER A 20 -4.53 -14.44 11.21
CA SER A 20 -4.62 -15.86 10.96
C SER A 20 -5.11 -16.15 9.52
N GLU A 21 -4.82 -17.34 9.02
CA GLU A 21 -5.35 -17.84 7.74
C GLU A 21 -6.88 -17.73 7.70
N THR A 22 -7.56 -18.11 8.78
CA THR A 22 -9.03 -17.99 8.88
C THR A 22 -9.54 -16.56 8.71
N GLN A 23 -8.81 -15.56 9.22
CA GLN A 23 -9.17 -14.15 9.03
C GLN A 23 -8.97 -13.72 7.57
N ILE A 24 -7.89 -14.16 6.95
CA ILE A 24 -7.61 -13.91 5.52
C ILE A 24 -8.72 -14.54 4.66
N ASP A 25 -9.07 -15.79 4.90
CA ASP A 25 -10.15 -16.48 4.21
C ASP A 25 -11.49 -15.75 4.36
N SER A 26 -11.76 -15.21 5.55
CA SER A 26 -12.95 -14.41 5.80
C SER A 26 -12.99 -13.14 4.93
N PHE A 27 -11.84 -12.48 4.70
CA PHE A 27 -11.78 -11.33 3.80
C PHE A 27 -12.09 -11.71 2.36
N PHE A 28 -11.52 -12.82 1.86
CA PHE A 28 -11.80 -13.31 0.50
C PHE A 28 -13.26 -13.72 0.33
N LYS A 29 -13.85 -14.40 1.31
CA LYS A 29 -15.28 -14.73 1.29
C LYS A 29 -16.16 -13.49 1.27
N GLN A 30 -15.81 -12.45 2.03
CA GLN A 30 -16.53 -11.17 1.99
C GLN A 30 -16.35 -10.44 0.66
N ALA A 31 -15.20 -10.64 -0.01
CA ALA A 31 -14.87 -10.01 -1.27
C ALA A 31 -15.69 -10.55 -2.46
N GLU A 32 -16.20 -11.78 -2.37
CA GLU A 32 -17.00 -12.44 -3.43
C GLU A 32 -18.22 -11.63 -3.90
N LYS A 33 -18.71 -10.70 -3.07
CA LYS A 33 -19.84 -9.84 -3.44
C LYS A 33 -19.49 -8.77 -4.49
N TRP A 34 -18.21 -8.61 -4.83
CA TRP A 34 -17.74 -7.67 -5.85
C TRP A 34 -17.02 -8.40 -6.97
N ASP A 35 -17.61 -8.42 -8.16
CA ASP A 35 -16.91 -8.73 -9.39
C ASP A 35 -16.46 -7.42 -10.06
N LEU A 36 -15.16 -7.14 -9.96
CA LEU A 36 -14.54 -5.95 -10.56
C LEU A 36 -13.60 -6.31 -11.72
N SER A 37 -13.55 -7.59 -12.11
CA SER A 37 -12.64 -8.09 -13.15
C SER A 37 -12.89 -7.38 -14.49
N ASP A 38 -14.15 -7.15 -14.83
CA ASP A 38 -14.58 -6.52 -16.07
C ASP A 38 -14.19 -5.03 -16.14
N THR A 39 -14.06 -4.37 -14.99
CA THR A 39 -13.56 -2.98 -14.89
C THR A 39 -12.09 -2.94 -15.31
N LEU A 40 -11.27 -3.84 -14.77
CA LEU A 40 -9.85 -3.91 -15.11
C LEU A 40 -9.63 -4.38 -16.56
N LYS A 41 -10.43 -5.34 -17.06
CA LYS A 41 -10.41 -5.78 -18.47
C LYS A 41 -10.61 -4.63 -19.46
N LYS A 42 -11.43 -3.65 -19.11
CA LYS A 42 -11.71 -2.47 -19.94
C LYS A 42 -10.69 -1.34 -19.77
N GLY A 43 -9.60 -1.58 -19.03
CA GLY A 43 -8.57 -0.57 -18.74
C GLY A 43 -8.95 0.42 -17.64
N GLY A 44 -9.96 0.09 -16.83
CA GLY A 44 -10.34 0.88 -15.66
C GLY A 44 -9.40 0.67 -14.46
N ALA A 45 -9.76 1.28 -13.32
CA ALA A 45 -9.01 1.17 -12.08
C ALA A 45 -9.92 0.77 -10.91
N VAL A 46 -9.36 0.05 -9.95
CA VAL A 46 -10.01 -0.27 -8.66
C VAL A 46 -9.39 0.63 -7.59
N VAL A 47 -10.22 1.42 -6.92
CA VAL A 47 -9.79 2.37 -5.90
C VAL A 47 -10.65 2.15 -4.65
N PHE A 48 -10.01 2.02 -3.50
CA PHE A 48 -10.69 1.93 -2.21
C PHE A 48 -9.90 2.68 -1.13
N PRO A 49 -10.57 3.21 -0.09
CA PRO A 49 -9.88 3.77 1.06
C PRO A 49 -9.06 2.70 1.77
N HIS A 50 -7.75 2.80 1.68
CA HIS A 50 -6.83 1.94 2.42
C HIS A 50 -6.56 2.53 3.81
N SER A 51 -6.65 1.69 4.83
CA SER A 51 -6.25 2.04 6.19
C SER A 51 -5.46 0.88 6.77
N THR A 52 -6.14 0.03 7.52
CA THR A 52 -5.55 -1.13 8.15
C THR A 52 -6.24 -2.40 7.66
N ILE A 53 -5.52 -3.51 7.61
CA ILE A 53 -6.00 -4.75 6.98
C ILE A 53 -7.24 -5.38 7.65
N ASP A 54 -7.45 -5.13 8.93
CA ASP A 54 -8.68 -5.46 9.66
C ASP A 54 -9.90 -4.63 9.21
N VAL A 55 -9.69 -3.39 8.75
CA VAL A 55 -10.74 -2.49 8.30
C VAL A 55 -11.01 -2.64 6.80
N CYS A 56 -9.95 -2.68 5.99
CA CYS A 56 -10.06 -2.69 4.53
C CYS A 56 -9.70 -4.04 3.89
N GLY A 57 -9.48 -5.11 4.65
CA GLY A 57 -9.02 -6.40 4.14
C GLY A 57 -9.93 -7.00 3.06
N ALA A 58 -11.25 -6.90 3.22
CA ALA A 58 -12.21 -7.34 2.21
C ALA A 58 -12.14 -6.52 0.91
N PHE A 59 -11.83 -5.22 0.98
CA PHE A 59 -11.62 -4.38 -0.21
C PHE A 59 -10.30 -4.71 -0.91
N THR A 60 -9.23 -4.95 -0.13
CA THR A 60 -7.96 -5.45 -0.66
C THR A 60 -8.16 -6.78 -1.36
N ALA A 61 -8.88 -7.73 -0.74
CA ALA A 61 -9.17 -9.03 -1.35
C ALA A 61 -10.02 -8.89 -2.62
N ALA A 62 -11.00 -7.98 -2.66
CA ALA A 62 -11.77 -7.71 -3.88
C ALA A 62 -10.89 -7.17 -5.02
N ALA A 63 -9.95 -6.28 -4.72
CA ALA A 63 -8.98 -5.79 -5.70
C ALA A 63 -8.04 -6.92 -6.18
N VAL A 64 -7.60 -7.81 -5.29
CA VAL A 64 -6.80 -8.99 -5.64
C VAL A 64 -7.57 -9.92 -6.58
N ASN A 65 -8.81 -10.29 -6.23
CA ASN A 65 -9.66 -11.13 -7.08
C ASN A 65 -9.85 -10.49 -8.46
N ALA A 66 -10.18 -9.20 -8.50
CA ALA A 66 -10.33 -8.46 -9.76
C ALA A 66 -9.07 -8.54 -10.63
N CYS A 67 -7.88 -8.38 -10.02
CA CYS A 67 -6.61 -8.47 -10.71
C CYS A 67 -6.38 -9.86 -11.31
N LEU A 68 -6.58 -10.92 -10.52
CA LEU A 68 -6.41 -12.30 -10.94
C LEU A 68 -7.42 -12.68 -12.06
N ASP A 69 -8.66 -12.25 -11.92
CA ASP A 69 -9.77 -12.60 -12.83
C ASP A 69 -9.83 -11.70 -14.07
N SER A 70 -9.07 -10.59 -14.09
CA SER A 70 -9.01 -9.66 -15.22
C SER A 70 -8.38 -10.29 -16.46
N GLY A 71 -7.54 -11.33 -16.31
CA GLY A 71 -6.73 -11.87 -17.40
C GLY A 71 -5.59 -10.94 -17.84
N ALA A 72 -5.30 -9.87 -17.10
CA ALA A 72 -4.15 -9.02 -17.37
C ALA A 72 -2.85 -9.75 -17.02
N ASP A 73 -1.86 -9.70 -17.91
CA ASP A 73 -0.54 -10.32 -17.67
C ASP A 73 0.24 -9.62 -16.55
N ARG A 74 -0.06 -8.33 -16.31
CA ARG A 74 0.64 -7.47 -15.35
C ARG A 74 -0.32 -6.49 -14.69
N VAL A 75 -0.07 -6.24 -13.41
CA VAL A 75 -0.81 -5.29 -12.58
C VAL A 75 0.16 -4.30 -11.96
N ILE A 76 -0.21 -3.02 -11.95
CA ILE A 76 0.49 -1.98 -11.20
C ILE A 76 -0.33 -1.67 -9.95
N VAL A 77 0.26 -1.88 -8.78
CA VAL A 77 -0.33 -1.52 -7.50
C VAL A 77 0.30 -0.21 -7.03
N LEU A 78 -0.52 0.82 -6.86
CA LEU A 78 -0.10 2.12 -6.36
C LEU A 78 -0.53 2.26 -4.90
N GLY A 79 0.43 2.47 -4.02
CA GLY A 79 0.21 2.71 -2.60
C GLY A 79 0.89 4.01 -2.16
N VAL A 80 0.42 4.56 -1.04
CA VAL A 80 1.13 5.62 -0.32
C VAL A 80 1.93 4.99 0.80
N LEU A 81 3.20 5.35 0.91
CA LEU A 81 4.06 4.91 1.99
C LEU A 81 3.98 5.92 3.15
N HIS A 82 3.67 5.44 4.35
CA HIS A 82 3.83 6.25 5.55
C HIS A 82 5.31 6.59 5.76
N ALA A 83 5.59 7.72 6.41
CA ALA A 83 6.96 8.00 6.80
C ALA A 83 7.45 6.97 7.83
N LEU A 84 8.32 6.07 7.39
CA LEU A 84 8.91 5.00 8.22
C LEU A 84 10.11 5.47 9.04
N THR A 85 10.66 6.65 8.71
CA THR A 85 11.80 7.26 9.39
C THR A 85 11.53 8.74 9.65
N ASP A 86 12.19 9.31 10.65
CA ASP A 86 12.08 10.74 10.95
C ASP A 86 12.48 11.58 9.72
N GLU A 87 13.53 11.18 9.01
CA GLU A 87 14.00 11.90 7.83
C GLU A 87 12.96 11.85 6.69
N LEU A 88 12.31 10.70 6.46
CA LEU A 88 11.21 10.60 5.49
C LEU A 88 10.01 11.45 5.91
N ASN A 89 9.75 11.57 7.21
CA ASN A 89 8.69 12.47 7.70
C ASN A 89 9.06 13.95 7.48
N GLN A 90 10.33 14.33 7.70
CA GLN A 90 10.80 15.68 7.41
C GLN A 90 10.74 15.99 5.92
N ALA A 91 11.17 15.06 5.05
CA ALA A 91 11.02 15.17 3.60
C ALA A 91 9.56 15.42 3.19
N ARG A 92 8.63 14.63 3.74
CA ARG A 92 7.19 14.83 3.51
C ARG A 92 6.71 16.22 3.95
N ILE A 93 7.19 16.73 5.08
CA ILE A 93 6.85 18.09 5.57
C ILE A 93 7.44 19.16 4.64
N ARG A 94 8.69 19.01 4.18
CA ARG A 94 9.33 19.94 3.24
C ARG A 94 8.55 20.02 1.92
N VAL A 95 8.18 18.87 1.35
CA VAL A 95 7.35 18.79 0.14
C VAL A 95 5.97 19.41 0.35
N ALA A 96 5.30 19.12 1.47
CA ALA A 96 4.01 19.72 1.80
C ALA A 96 4.07 21.26 1.93
N ASN A 97 5.24 21.79 2.33
CA ASN A 97 5.52 23.22 2.36
C ASN A 97 6.02 23.77 1.02
N SER A 98 5.57 23.19 -0.10
CA SER A 98 5.92 23.58 -1.48
C SER A 98 7.37 23.32 -1.89
N GLY A 99 8.11 22.50 -1.13
CA GLY A 99 9.39 21.95 -1.58
C GLY A 99 9.20 21.05 -2.82
N LYS A 100 10.23 20.97 -3.66
CA LYS A 100 10.20 20.11 -4.85
C LYS A 100 10.49 18.66 -4.46
N PRO A 101 9.64 17.69 -4.80
CA PRO A 101 9.89 16.29 -4.51
C PRO A 101 11.24 15.81 -5.06
N GLU A 102 11.65 16.27 -6.24
CA GLU A 102 12.90 15.86 -6.88
C GLU A 102 14.19 16.26 -6.12
N ASP A 103 14.08 17.20 -5.17
CA ASP A 103 15.19 17.59 -4.30
C ASP A 103 15.33 16.66 -3.08
N GLU A 104 14.30 15.86 -2.78
CA GLU A 104 14.29 14.96 -1.63
C GLU A 104 15.03 13.66 -1.94
N GLU A 105 15.86 13.23 -0.99
CA GLU A 105 16.60 11.98 -1.14
C GLU A 105 15.64 10.83 -1.48
N PHE A 106 14.48 10.75 -0.81
CA PHE A 106 13.48 9.69 -0.96
C PHE A 106 12.73 9.65 -2.30
N TRP A 107 12.94 10.62 -3.19
CA TRP A 107 12.30 10.65 -4.49
C TRP A 107 12.85 9.58 -5.44
N GLY A 108 11.97 9.05 -6.30
CA GLY A 108 12.29 8.05 -7.32
C GLY A 108 11.65 6.69 -7.07
N ILE A 109 12.00 5.73 -7.93
CA ILE A 109 11.50 4.35 -7.87
C ILE A 109 12.49 3.49 -7.10
N GLN A 110 12.00 2.76 -6.10
CA GLN A 110 12.77 1.85 -5.28
C GLN A 110 12.16 0.45 -5.34
N GLY A 111 12.98 -0.58 -5.17
CA GLY A 111 12.50 -1.96 -5.14
C GLY A 111 13.57 -3.01 -5.47
N PRO A 112 13.22 -4.30 -5.38
CA PRO A 112 14.13 -5.40 -5.74
C PRO A 112 14.68 -5.25 -7.16
N GLY A 113 15.99 -5.47 -7.33
CA GLY A 113 16.67 -5.39 -8.62
C GLY A 113 16.99 -3.97 -9.11
N LEU A 114 16.57 -2.93 -8.38
CA LEU A 114 16.99 -1.55 -8.63
C LEU A 114 18.19 -1.18 -7.77
N LYS A 115 19.08 -0.37 -8.31
CA LYS A 115 20.13 0.27 -7.50
C LYS A 115 19.47 1.37 -6.69
N GLY A 116 19.62 1.35 -5.38
CA GLY A 116 19.02 2.35 -4.53
C GLY A 116 18.92 1.91 -3.08
N ARG A 117 18.05 2.59 -2.35
CA ARG A 117 17.87 2.39 -0.92
C ARG A 117 16.81 1.33 -0.60
N ARG A 118 16.73 0.96 0.69
CA ARG A 118 15.99 -0.21 1.19
C ARG A 118 15.13 0.12 2.42
N GLU A 119 14.82 1.39 2.69
CA GLU A 119 14.01 1.79 3.85
C GLU A 119 12.56 1.25 3.80
N TRP A 120 12.11 0.80 2.62
CA TRP A 120 10.81 0.18 2.37
C TRP A 120 10.73 -1.29 2.80
N GLU A 121 11.86 -1.96 3.05
CA GLU A 121 11.92 -3.30 3.66
C GLU A 121 11.70 -3.21 5.17
#